data_AF-A0A1H3P068-F1
#
_entry.id   AF-A0A1H3P068-F1
#
_cell.length_a   1.000
_cell.length_b   1.000
_cell.length_c   1.000
_cell.angle_alpha   90.00
_cell.angle_beta   90.00
_cell.angle_gamma   90.00
#
_symmetry.space_group_name_H-M   'P 1'
#
loop_
_entity.id
_entity.type
_entity.pdbx_description
1 polymer ?
#
loop_
_entity_poly.entity_id
_entity_poly.type
_entity_poly.pdbx_seq_one_letter_code
_entity_poly.pdbx_strand_id
1 'polypeptide(L)' 'MKATGKRIVDRYPHLREGAERQQMLVRNAVGSARVEGIRADEGRLRKTVGTSVTETGATRLR' A
#
# COMPACT_ATOMS: atom_id res chain seq x y z
N MET A 1 11.14 -14.40 7.69
CA MET A 1 10.96 -14.43 6.21
C MET A 1 10.62 -13.03 5.69
N LYS A 2 11.60 -12.22 5.26
CA LYS A 2 11.38 -10.94 4.56
C LYS A 2 12.10 -10.86 3.19
N ALA A 3 12.88 -11.89 2.85
CA ALA A 3 13.72 -11.93 1.66
C ALA A 3 12.91 -12.09 0.36
N THR A 4 11.70 -12.65 0.43
CA THR A 4 10.89 -12.96 -0.76
C THR A 4 10.32 -11.70 -1.42
N GLY A 5 9.81 -10.75 -0.63
CA GLY A 5 9.24 -9.51 -1.16
C GLY A 5 10.29 -8.62 -1.84
N LYS A 6 11.47 -8.49 -1.23
CA LYS A 6 12.58 -7.71 -1.81
C LYS A 6 13.07 -8.31 -3.13
N ARG A 7 13.23 -9.64 -3.20
CA ARG A 7 13.61 -10.34 -4.44
C ARG A 7 12.60 -10.17 -5.58
N ILE A 8 11.30 -10.08 -5.28
CA ILE A 8 10.26 -9.88 -6.29
C ILE A 8 10.34 -8.45 -6.84
N VAL A 9 10.45 -7.44 -5.97
CA VAL A 9 10.57 -6.04 -6.39
C VAL A 9 11.87 -5.78 -7.15
N ASP A 10 12.98 -6.41 -6.74
CA ASP A 10 14.27 -6.31 -7.44
C ASP A 10 14.22 -6.96 -8.85
N ARG A 11 13.44 -8.05 -9.00
CA ARG A 11 13.24 -8.74 -10.29
C ARG A 11 12.25 -8.04 -11.21
N TYR A 12 11.28 -7.32 -10.64
CA TYR A 12 10.23 -6.62 -11.37
C TYR A 12 10.19 -5.14 -10.95
N PRO A 13 11.09 -4.31 -11.52
CA PRO A 13 11.26 -2.92 -11.08
C PRO A 13 9.99 -2.07 -11.20
N HIS A 14 9.10 -2.40 -12.14
CA HIS A 14 7.80 -1.73 -12.31
C HIS A 14 6.86 -1.92 -11.09
N LEU A 15 7.09 -2.92 -10.24
CA LEU A 15 6.33 -3.11 -9.00
C LEU A 15 6.83 -2.21 -7.86
N ARG A 16 8.03 -1.62 -8.00
CA ARG A 16 8.63 -0.73 -7.00
C ARG A 16 7.83 0.56 -6.84
N GLU A 17 7.40 1.14 -7.95
CA GLU A 17 6.52 2.33 -7.95
C GLU A 17 5.19 2.04 -7.24
N GLY A 18 4.61 0.85 -7.45
CA GLY A 18 3.41 0.40 -6.74
C GLY A 18 3.63 0.30 -5.22
N ALA A 19 4.74 -0.31 -4.80
CA ALA A 19 5.10 -0.44 -3.38
C ALA A 19 5.40 0.91 -2.71
N GLU A 20 6.06 1.83 -3.42
CA GLU A 20 6.32 3.20 -2.95
C GLU A 20 5.02 4.00 -2.83
N ARG A 21 4.12 3.87 -3.82
CA ARG A 21 2.79 4.49 -3.80
C ARG A 21 1.92 3.97 -2.65
N GLN A 22 1.92 2.67 -2.40
CA GLN A 22 1.19 2.09 -1.25
C GLN A 22 1.71 2.65 0.09
N GLN A 23 3.03 2.78 0.26
CA GLN A 23 3.61 3.37 1.46
C GLN A 23 3.26 4.85 1.62
N MET A 24 3.19 5.60 0.50
CA MET A 24 2.79 7.00 0.51
C MET A 24 1.32 7.15 0.94
N LEU A 25 0.41 6.34 0.39
CA LEU A 25 -1.01 6.35 0.75
C LEU A 25 -1.24 6.05 2.23
N VAL A 26 -0.55 5.06 2.78
CA VAL A 26 -0.63 4.73 4.21
C VAL A 26 -0.12 5.89 5.07
N ARG A 27 1.01 6.51 4.69
CA ARG A 27 1.55 7.67 5.42
C ARG A 27 0.58 8.85 5.41
N ASN A 28 -0.02 9.15 4.26
CA ASN A 28 -1.01 10.22 4.13
C ASN A 28 -2.24 9.93 5.00
N ALA A 29 -2.78 8.71 4.94
CA ALA A 29 -3.94 8.32 5.75
C ALA A 29 -3.66 8.42 7.26
N VAL A 30 -2.49 7.98 7.72
CA VAL A 30 -2.07 8.14 9.13
C VAL A 30 -1.90 9.61 9.49
N GLY A 31 -1.31 10.42 8.60
CA GLY A 31 -1.16 11.86 8.79
C GLY A 31 -2.50 12.58 8.93
N SER A 32 -3.44 12.34 8.00
CA SER A 32 -4.80 12.88 8.05
C SER A 32 -5.54 12.46 9.31
N ALA A 33 -5.48 11.18 9.68
CA ALA A 33 -6.10 10.69 10.90
C ALA A 33 -5.55 11.37 12.16
N ARG A 34 -4.25 11.65 12.23
CA ARG A 34 -3.64 12.41 13.34
C ARG A 34 -4.16 13.84 13.42
N VAL A 35 -4.31 14.52 12.29
CA VAL A 35 -4.87 15.88 12.23
C VAL A 35 -6.32 15.89 12.73
N GLU A 36 -7.08 14.85 12.40
CA GLU A 36 -8.48 14.68 12.81
C GLU A 36 -8.65 14.12 14.23
N GLY A 37 -7.55 13.82 14.94
CA GLY A 37 -7.59 13.23 16.29
C GLY A 37 -8.04 11.75 16.31
N ILE A 38 -8.05 11.08 15.16
CA ILE A 38 -8.45 9.68 15.00
C ILE A 38 -7.24 8.77 15.21
N ARG A 39 -7.42 7.71 15.99
CA ARG A 39 -6.41 6.66 16.15
C ARG A 39 -6.40 5.75 14.92
N ALA A 40 -5.48 6.00 13.99
CA ALA A 40 -5.25 5.13 12.85
C ALA A 40 -4.42 3.88 13.21
N ASP A 41 -4.91 2.70 12.80
CA ASP A 41 -4.14 1.45 12.80
C ASP A 41 -3.40 1.31 11.48
N GLU A 42 -2.10 1.59 11.50
CA GLU A 42 -1.22 1.50 10.34
C GLU A 42 -1.15 0.08 9.76
N GLY A 43 -1.22 -0.95 10.61
CA GLY A 43 -1.20 -2.35 10.17
C GLY A 43 -2.45 -2.72 9.38
N ARG A 44 -3.61 -2.25 9.84
CA ARG A 44 -4.89 -2.40 9.13
C ARG A 44 -4.90 -1.62 7.81
N LEU A 45 -4.41 -0.37 7.82
CA LEU A 45 -4.31 0.45 6.61
C LEU A 45 -3.40 -0.17 5.54
N ARG A 46 -2.24 -0.72 5.93
CA ARG A 46 -1.34 -1.44 5.02
C ARG A 46 -2.00 -2.65 4.37
N LYS A 47 -2.79 -3.42 5.12
CA LYS A 47 -3.54 -4.56 4.59
C LYS A 47 -4.59 -4.11 3.58
N THR A 48 -5.43 -3.13 3.94
CA THR A 48 -6.49 -2.62 3.07
C THR A 48 -5.95 -2.02 1.77
N VAL A 49 -4.93 -1.17 1.85
CA VAL A 49 -4.31 -0.56 0.66
C VAL A 49 -3.63 -1.63 -0.21
N GLY A 50 -3.07 -2.68 0.40
CA GLY A 50 -2.54 -3.85 -0.30
C GLY A 50 -3.61 -4.59 -1.11
N THR A 51 -4.78 -4.87 -0.52
CA THR A 51 -5.89 -5.56 -1.20
C THR A 51 -6.58 -4.69 -2.25
N SER A 52 -6.75 -3.39 -2.01
CA SER A 52 -7.41 -2.50 -2.98
C SER A 52 -6.60 -2.35 -4.27
N VAL A 53 -5.26 -2.37 -4.24
CA VAL A 53 -4.47 -2.32 -5.48
C VAL A 53 -4.65 -3.57 -6.34
N THR A 54 -4.81 -4.75 -5.71
CA THR A 54 -5.14 -5.98 -6.44
C THR A 54 -6.57 -5.98 -6.99
N GLU A 55 -7.52 -5.35 -6.30
CA GLU A 55 -8.91 -5.25 -6.76
C GLU A 55 -9.09 -4.19 -7.86
N THR A 56 -8.49 -3.01 -7.74
CA THR A 56 -8.61 -1.96 -8.77
C THR A 56 -7.91 -2.35 -10.08
N GLY A 57 -6.93 -3.26 -10.04
CA GLY A 57 -6.38 -3.90 -11.24
C GLY A 57 -7.33 -4.92 -11.90
N ALA A 58 -8.23 -5.53 -11.12
CA ALA A 58 -9.27 -6.44 -11.61
C ALA A 58 -10.51 -5.68 -12.11
N THR A 59 -10.79 -4.51 -11.54
CA THR A 59 -11.85 -3.61 -11.98
C THR A 59 -11.35 -2.71 -13.12
N ARG A 60 -10.90 -3.31 -14.23
CA ARG A 60 -10.92 -2.61 -15.52
C ARG A 60 -12.39 -2.32 -15.81
N LEU A 61 -12.81 -1.08 -15.55
CA LEU A 61 -14.09 -0.53 -15.96
C LEU A 61 -14.33 -0.92 -17.42
N ARG A 62 -15.35 -1.74 -17.62
CA ARG A 62 -15.92 -2.07 -18.91
C ARG A 62 -16.78 -0.90 -19.38
#